data_AF-A0A8H5FZ55-F1
#
_entry.id   AF-A0A8H5FZ55-F1
#
_cell.length_a   1.000
_cell.length_b   1.000
_cell.length_c   1.000
_cell.angle_alpha   90.00
_cell.angle_beta   90.00
_cell.angle_gamma   90.00
#
_symmetry.space_group_name_H-M   'P 1'
#
loop_
_entity.id
_entity.type
_entity.pdbx_description
1 polymer ?
#
loop_
_entity_poly.entity_id
_entity_poly.type
_entity_poly.pdbx_seq_one_letter_code
_entity_poly.pdbx_strand_id
1 'polypeptide(L)'
;MGSQGLKAVTTAKLGYNPIELDPELVTPYATEQRQVLAQCSVSDAVATYYLYMKYAQSLVFSLCNIILLNPDEVLKKGSEDSLRDFAHATFTGTFIFSLFHEISKVEAYRGHIMPDRHGESHGSMFNRHLLAPEIYVGGHVEALEAGVFRSDIPTNFKIVPAAAQQLIDELDVVFQFCMVEESEAKPEDVTNYNEVKAVIQNALETMCDNPRR
;
A
#
# COMPACT_ATOMS: atom_id res chain seq x y z
N MET A 1 -9.92 2.07 -10.00
CA MET A 1 -11.29 2.20 -9.46
C MET A 1 -12.33 1.30 -10.14
N GLY A 2 -11.97 0.41 -11.09
CA GLY A 2 -12.97 -0.38 -11.84
C GLY A 2 -13.58 -1.60 -11.12
N SER A 3 -13.10 -1.97 -9.93
CA SER A 3 -13.44 -3.24 -9.26
C SER A 3 -13.99 -3.05 -7.84
N GLN A 4 -14.68 -1.92 -7.59
CA GLN A 4 -15.24 -1.59 -6.28
C GLN A 4 -16.68 -2.06 -6.07
N GLY A 5 -17.32 -2.62 -7.11
CA GLY A 5 -18.64 -3.21 -7.00
C GLY A 5 -18.63 -4.45 -6.09
N LEU A 6 -19.77 -4.73 -5.43
CA LEU A 6 -19.91 -5.85 -4.49
C LEU A 6 -19.47 -7.19 -5.09
N LYS A 7 -19.81 -7.44 -6.36
CA LYS A 7 -19.36 -8.62 -7.10
C LYS A 7 -17.83 -8.73 -7.20
N ALA A 8 -17.17 -7.69 -7.69
CA ALA A 8 -15.73 -7.72 -7.86
C ALA A 8 -15.01 -7.87 -6.51
N VAL A 9 -15.53 -7.23 -5.46
CA VAL A 9 -14.99 -7.32 -4.10
C VAL A 9 -15.19 -8.72 -3.50
N THR A 10 -16.38 -9.32 -3.64
CA THR A 10 -16.65 -10.68 -3.15
C THR A 10 -15.80 -11.72 -3.88
N THR A 11 -15.63 -11.61 -5.20
CA THR A 11 -14.73 -12.51 -5.95
C THR A 11 -13.29 -12.36 -5.50
N ALA A 12 -12.79 -11.12 -5.33
CA ALA A 12 -11.41 -10.87 -4.93
C ALA A 12 -11.12 -11.20 -3.46
N LYS A 13 -12.09 -11.02 -2.55
CA LYS A 13 -11.89 -11.17 -1.10
C LYS A 13 -12.45 -12.47 -0.53
N LEU A 14 -13.65 -12.89 -0.96
CA LEU A 14 -14.28 -14.12 -0.46
C LEU A 14 -13.99 -15.35 -1.32
N GLY A 15 -13.50 -15.18 -2.55
CA GLY A 15 -13.07 -16.29 -3.41
C GLY A 15 -14.21 -17.09 -4.05
N TYR A 16 -15.43 -16.53 -4.09
CA TYR A 16 -16.55 -17.10 -4.84
C TYR A 16 -17.21 -16.03 -5.73
N ASN A 17 -17.93 -16.48 -6.75
CA ASN A 17 -18.68 -15.60 -7.65
C ASN A 17 -20.14 -15.52 -7.17
N PRO A 18 -20.62 -14.38 -6.68
CA PRO A 18 -22.02 -14.23 -6.26
C PRO A 18 -22.97 -14.28 -7.46
N ILE A 19 -24.25 -14.52 -7.18
CA ILE A 19 -25.31 -14.38 -8.19
C ILE A 19 -25.46 -12.91 -8.52
N GLU A 20 -25.39 -12.55 -9.79
CA GLU A 20 -25.57 -11.18 -10.28
C GLU A 20 -26.84 -11.10 -11.13
N LEU A 21 -27.60 -10.03 -10.91
CA LEU A 21 -28.77 -9.68 -11.68
C LEU A 21 -28.61 -8.25 -12.18
N ASP A 22 -28.84 -8.04 -13.48
CA ASP A 22 -28.84 -6.68 -14.04
C ASP A 22 -29.94 -5.84 -13.37
N PRO A 23 -29.65 -4.59 -12.98
CA PRO A 23 -30.60 -3.75 -12.26
C PRO A 23 -31.88 -3.49 -13.05
N GLU A 24 -31.81 -3.49 -14.38
CA GLU A 24 -32.97 -3.34 -15.27
C GLU A 24 -33.95 -4.52 -15.21
N LEU A 25 -33.45 -5.71 -14.84
CA LEU A 25 -34.24 -6.94 -14.75
C LEU A 25 -34.89 -7.14 -13.37
N VAL A 26 -34.54 -6.32 -12.38
CA VAL A 26 -35.07 -6.43 -11.01
C VAL A 26 -36.60 -6.28 -10.98
N THR A 27 -37.14 -5.27 -11.66
CA THR A 27 -38.59 -5.00 -11.70
C THR A 27 -39.39 -6.07 -12.45
N PRO A 28 -39.03 -6.51 -13.67
CA PRO A 28 -39.77 -7.59 -14.34
C PRO A 28 -39.67 -8.91 -13.57
N TYR A 29 -38.51 -9.24 -12.99
CA TYR A 29 -38.32 -10.50 -12.28
C TYR A 29 -39.10 -10.58 -10.96
N ALA A 30 -39.52 -9.43 -10.40
CA ALA A 30 -40.44 -9.41 -9.26
C ALA A 30 -41.80 -10.06 -9.57
N THR A 31 -42.22 -10.05 -10.84
CA THR A 31 -43.47 -10.68 -11.28
C THR A 31 -43.23 -12.04 -11.91
N GLU A 32 -42.23 -12.13 -12.79
CA GLU A 32 -42.00 -13.33 -13.62
C GLU A 32 -41.18 -14.41 -12.89
N GLN A 33 -40.12 -14.04 -12.17
CA GLN A 33 -39.12 -14.96 -11.62
C GLN A 33 -38.70 -14.60 -10.19
N ARG A 34 -39.66 -14.62 -9.26
CA ARG A 34 -39.45 -14.25 -7.84
C ARG A 34 -38.35 -15.05 -7.14
N GLN A 35 -38.20 -16.34 -7.49
CA GLN A 35 -37.21 -17.21 -6.87
C GLN A 35 -35.78 -16.78 -7.18
N VAL A 36 -35.51 -16.35 -8.42
CA VAL A 36 -34.19 -15.89 -8.85
C VAL A 36 -33.85 -14.57 -8.18
N LEU A 37 -34.83 -13.65 -8.11
CA LEU A 37 -34.67 -12.38 -7.40
C LEU A 37 -34.40 -12.58 -5.90
N ALA A 38 -35.10 -13.50 -5.26
CA ALA A 38 -34.88 -13.85 -3.86
C ALA A 38 -33.48 -14.45 -3.61
N GLN A 39 -32.98 -15.29 -4.53
CA GLN A 39 -31.63 -15.84 -4.45
C GLN A 39 -30.55 -14.78 -4.58
N CYS A 40 -30.70 -13.82 -5.50
CA CYS A 40 -29.78 -12.67 -5.64
C CYS A 40 -29.75 -11.85 -4.35
N SER A 41 -30.92 -11.55 -3.77
CA SER A 41 -31.02 -10.78 -2.53
C SER A 41 -30.34 -11.48 -1.34
N VAL A 42 -30.53 -12.79 -1.18
CA VAL A 42 -29.87 -13.57 -0.12
C VAL A 42 -28.36 -13.65 -0.37
N SER A 43 -27.93 -13.84 -1.63
CA SER A 43 -26.52 -13.84 -2.01
C SER A 43 -25.84 -12.53 -1.60
N ASP A 44 -26.44 -11.38 -1.90
CA ASP A 44 -25.89 -10.07 -1.54
C ASP A 44 -25.82 -9.85 -0.02
N ALA A 45 -26.84 -10.28 0.73
CA ALA A 45 -26.85 -10.19 2.19
C ALA A 45 -25.74 -11.06 2.81
N VAL A 46 -25.57 -12.29 2.32
CA VAL A 46 -24.54 -13.22 2.78
C VAL A 46 -23.14 -12.69 2.44
N ALA A 47 -22.95 -12.20 1.22
CA ALA A 47 -21.73 -11.53 0.79
C ALA A 47 -21.36 -10.36 1.72
N THR A 48 -22.31 -9.45 1.96
CA THR A 48 -22.10 -8.26 2.79
C THR A 48 -21.75 -8.62 4.23
N TYR A 49 -22.48 -9.58 4.81
CA TYR A 49 -22.22 -10.05 6.17
C TYR A 49 -20.82 -10.65 6.32
N TYR A 50 -20.41 -11.55 5.41
CA TYR A 50 -19.09 -12.16 5.49
C TYR A 50 -17.94 -11.19 5.17
N LEU A 51 -18.15 -10.25 4.23
CA LEU A 51 -17.18 -9.18 3.99
C LEU A 51 -16.96 -8.35 5.25
N TYR A 52 -18.05 -7.96 5.92
CA TYR A 52 -17.98 -7.16 7.14
C TYR A 52 -17.29 -7.94 8.28
N MET A 53 -17.74 -9.16 8.57
CA MET A 53 -17.21 -9.98 9.67
C MET A 53 -15.74 -10.34 9.47
N LYS A 54 -15.31 -10.70 8.25
CA LYS A 54 -13.92 -11.12 8.00
C LYS A 54 -12.94 -9.97 7.87
N TYR A 55 -13.33 -8.86 7.24
CA TYR A 55 -12.39 -7.80 6.87
C TYR A 55 -12.63 -6.48 7.61
N ALA A 56 -13.88 -6.03 7.73
CA ALA A 56 -14.16 -4.71 8.28
C ALA A 56 -14.14 -4.71 9.82
N GLN A 57 -14.80 -5.67 10.46
CA GLN A 57 -15.01 -5.68 11.90
C GLN A 57 -13.69 -5.63 12.68
N SER A 58 -12.78 -6.58 12.44
CA SER A 58 -11.50 -6.64 13.17
C SER A 58 -10.66 -5.38 12.95
N LEU A 59 -10.66 -4.83 11.74
CA LEU A 59 -9.94 -3.60 11.41
C LEU A 59 -10.51 -2.40 12.16
N VAL A 60 -11.82 -2.19 12.09
CA VAL A 60 -12.48 -1.02 12.72
C VAL A 60 -12.29 -1.04 14.24
N PHE A 61 -12.51 -2.18 14.88
CA PHE A 61 -12.34 -2.28 16.34
C PHE A 61 -10.88 -2.15 16.76
N SER A 62 -9.94 -2.68 15.99
CA SER A 62 -8.50 -2.47 16.24
C SER A 62 -8.12 -1.00 16.12
N LEU A 63 -8.66 -0.30 15.11
CA LEU A 63 -8.45 1.14 14.94
C LEU A 63 -9.09 1.97 16.06
N CYS A 64 -10.27 1.60 16.54
CA CYS A 64 -10.94 2.29 17.66
C CYS A 64 -10.17 2.17 18.99
N ASN A 65 -9.31 1.16 19.15
CA ASN A 65 -8.44 1.05 20.33
C ASN A 65 -7.31 2.09 20.33
N ILE A 66 -6.94 2.60 19.14
CA ILE A 66 -5.84 3.55 18.95
C ILE A 66 -6.42 4.96 18.75
N ILE A 67 -7.42 5.08 17.89
CA ILE A 67 -8.16 6.29 17.57
C ILE A 67 -9.34 6.37 18.54
N LEU A 68 -9.36 7.38 19.39
CA LEU A 68 -10.46 7.62 20.35
C LEU A 68 -11.74 8.16 19.67
N LEU A 69 -12.17 7.52 18.59
CA LEU A 69 -13.36 7.86 17.82
C LEU A 69 -14.34 6.67 17.79
N ASN A 70 -15.61 6.99 17.58
CA ASN A 70 -16.64 5.97 17.43
C ASN A 70 -16.42 5.15 16.14
N PRO A 71 -16.79 3.86 16.11
CA PRO A 71 -16.64 2.99 14.94
C PRO A 71 -17.23 3.57 13.65
N ASP A 72 -18.37 4.24 13.73
CA ASP A 72 -19.02 4.90 12.59
C ASP A 72 -18.19 6.07 12.04
N GLU A 73 -17.52 6.82 12.91
CA GLU A 73 -16.65 7.92 12.50
C GLU A 73 -15.35 7.39 11.90
N VAL A 74 -14.80 6.31 12.45
CA VAL A 74 -13.62 5.64 11.88
C VAL A 74 -13.93 5.10 10.48
N LEU A 75 -15.12 4.54 10.27
CA LEU A 75 -15.52 4.05 8.94
C LEU A 75 -15.73 5.17 7.91
N LYS A 76 -16.29 6.31 8.32
CA LYS A 76 -16.69 7.39 7.40
C LYS A 76 -15.63 8.47 7.18
N LYS A 77 -14.86 8.84 8.20
CA LYS A 77 -13.79 9.87 8.06
C LYS A 77 -12.65 9.42 7.13
N GLY A 78 -12.58 8.13 6.83
CA GLY A 78 -11.75 7.62 5.75
C GLY A 78 -12.22 7.96 4.36
N SER A 79 -13.54 7.95 4.14
CA SER A 79 -14.17 7.89 2.82
C SER A 79 -14.96 9.12 2.44
N GLU A 80 -15.42 9.95 3.39
CA GLU A 80 -16.26 11.10 3.09
C GLU A 80 -15.46 12.40 3.01
N ASP A 81 -15.50 12.97 1.80
CA ASP A 81 -15.25 14.35 1.38
C ASP A 81 -16.05 15.40 2.17
N SER A 82 -16.08 15.34 3.51
CA SER A 82 -16.46 16.47 4.38
C SER A 82 -15.24 17.31 4.74
N LEU A 83 -14.37 17.45 3.75
CA LEU A 83 -13.08 18.12 3.77
C LEU A 83 -12.99 19.12 2.61
N ARG A 84 -14.05 19.92 2.43
CA ARG A 84 -13.89 21.19 1.70
C ARG A 84 -12.91 22.15 2.39
N ASP A 85 -12.47 21.82 3.61
CA ASP A 85 -11.43 22.52 4.36
C ASP A 85 -10.09 21.76 4.45
N PHE A 86 -9.93 20.57 3.85
CA PHE A 86 -8.60 19.94 3.71
C PHE A 86 -8.28 19.75 2.23
N ALA A 87 -7.41 20.63 1.74
CA ALA A 87 -6.75 20.43 0.47
C ALA A 87 -6.01 19.08 0.44
N HIS A 88 -6.33 18.28 -0.56
CA HIS A 88 -5.49 17.24 -1.16
C HIS A 88 -4.73 16.32 -0.19
N ALA A 89 -5.42 15.30 0.34
CA ALA A 89 -4.75 14.11 0.84
C ALA A 89 -5.56 12.86 0.50
N THR A 90 -4.95 12.00 -0.31
CA THR A 90 -5.38 10.64 -0.65
C THR A 90 -5.87 9.88 0.59
N PHE A 91 -6.85 8.98 0.44
CA PHE A 91 -7.52 8.14 1.47
C PHE A 91 -6.63 7.61 2.63
N THR A 92 -5.34 7.36 2.40
CA THR A 92 -4.34 6.98 3.44
C THR A 92 -3.84 8.16 4.29
N GLY A 93 -3.78 9.37 3.74
CA GLY A 93 -3.32 10.59 4.40
C GLY A 93 -4.29 11.11 5.46
N THR A 94 -5.61 11.05 5.23
CA THR A 94 -6.61 11.58 6.19
C THR A 94 -6.70 10.75 7.47
N PHE A 95 -6.60 9.42 7.37
CA PHE A 95 -6.56 8.56 8.57
C PHE A 95 -5.30 8.77 9.39
N ILE A 96 -4.13 8.76 8.75
CA ILE A 96 -2.85 9.02 9.42
C ILE A 96 -2.84 10.44 10.00
N PHE A 97 -3.36 11.43 9.28
CA PHE A 97 -3.48 12.79 9.80
C PHE A 97 -4.43 12.85 10.98
N SER A 98 -5.59 12.17 10.94
CA SER A 98 -6.52 12.13 12.07
C SER A 98 -5.95 11.40 13.28
N LEU A 99 -5.23 10.30 13.06
CA LEU A 99 -4.44 9.56 14.06
C LEU A 99 -3.35 10.44 14.67
N PHE A 100 -2.51 11.03 13.83
CA PHE A 100 -1.42 11.90 14.26
C PHE A 100 -1.94 13.14 14.97
N HIS A 101 -3.04 13.71 14.51
CA HIS A 101 -3.68 14.87 15.14
C HIS A 101 -4.36 14.50 16.46
N GLU A 102 -5.02 13.35 16.58
CA GLU A 102 -5.57 12.85 17.86
C GLU A 102 -4.44 12.53 18.85
N ILE A 103 -3.41 11.80 18.43
CA ILE A 103 -2.24 11.48 19.25
C ILE A 103 -1.50 12.76 19.64
N SER A 104 -1.26 13.66 18.70
CA SER A 104 -0.63 14.96 18.94
C SER A 104 -1.49 15.83 19.85
N LYS A 105 -2.83 15.77 19.77
CA LYS A 105 -3.71 16.43 20.75
C LYS A 105 -3.61 15.80 22.14
N VAL A 106 -3.51 14.48 22.25
CA VAL A 106 -3.35 13.79 23.54
C VAL A 106 -1.98 14.14 24.17
N GLU A 107 -0.91 14.14 23.38
CA GLU A 107 0.43 14.54 23.82
C GLU A 107 0.54 16.06 24.06
N ALA A 108 -0.06 16.89 23.22
CA ALA A 108 -0.11 18.35 23.38
C ALA A 108 -1.05 18.76 24.53
N TYR A 109 -2.06 17.96 24.88
CA TYR A 109 -2.85 18.15 26.09
C TYR A 109 -2.00 17.90 27.34
N ARG A 110 -1.09 16.91 27.29
CA ARG A 110 -0.05 16.72 28.31
C ARG A 110 0.96 17.89 28.34
N GLY A 111 1.25 18.50 27.17
CA GLY A 111 2.13 19.67 27.00
C GLY A 111 1.47 21.05 27.03
N HIS A 112 0.15 21.13 27.28
CA HIS A 112 -0.71 22.32 27.38
C HIS A 112 -0.92 23.25 26.16
N ILE A 113 -0.27 23.07 25.00
CA ILE A 113 -0.43 23.98 23.84
C ILE A 113 -0.70 23.21 22.55
N MET A 114 -1.88 23.42 21.96
CA MET A 114 -2.24 22.94 20.62
C MET A 114 -2.07 24.08 19.61
N PRO A 115 -1.35 23.90 18.49
CA PRO A 115 -1.30 24.90 17.43
C PRO A 115 -2.65 25.00 16.71
N ASP A 116 -2.98 26.20 16.22
CA ASP A 116 -4.16 26.42 15.39
C ASP A 116 -4.07 25.68 14.06
N ARG A 117 -5.23 25.43 13.45
CA ARG A 117 -5.29 24.81 12.11
C ARG A 117 -4.59 25.70 11.10
N HIS A 118 -3.84 25.08 10.20
CA HIS A 118 -3.20 25.80 9.09
C HIS A 118 -4.29 26.45 8.23
N GLY A 119 -4.26 27.78 8.15
CA GLY A 119 -5.06 28.53 7.18
C GLY A 119 -4.29 28.64 5.88
N GLU A 120 -4.94 28.37 4.75
CA GLU A 120 -4.33 28.61 3.45
C GLU A 120 -4.06 30.11 3.27
N SER A 121 -2.83 30.45 2.89
CA SER A 121 -2.48 31.83 2.56
C SER A 121 -2.98 32.16 1.16
N HIS A 122 -3.98 33.04 1.05
CA HIS A 122 -4.44 33.53 -0.24
C HIS A 122 -3.46 34.55 -0.81
N GLY A 123 -3.00 34.33 -2.04
CA GLY A 123 -2.24 35.32 -2.79
C GLY A 123 -0.71 35.25 -2.65
N SER A 124 -0.14 34.05 -2.40
CA SER A 124 1.32 33.87 -2.46
C SER A 124 1.85 34.31 -3.83
N MET A 125 2.90 35.14 -3.82
CA MET A 125 3.54 35.68 -5.02
C MET A 125 4.99 35.22 -5.08
N PHE A 126 5.40 34.67 -6.22
CA PHE A 126 6.79 34.37 -6.51
C PHE A 126 7.24 35.14 -7.74
N ASN A 127 8.37 35.85 -7.66
CA ASN A 127 8.89 36.66 -8.76
C ASN A 127 7.85 37.58 -9.41
N ARG A 128 6.97 38.20 -8.61
CA ARG A 128 5.86 39.08 -9.03
C ARG A 128 4.76 38.40 -9.86
N HIS A 129 4.72 37.07 -9.89
CA HIS A 129 3.62 36.30 -10.44
C HIS A 129 2.83 35.66 -9.31
N LEU A 130 1.51 35.66 -9.43
CA LEU A 130 0.63 34.94 -8.52
C LEU A 130 0.91 33.44 -8.66
N LEU A 131 1.20 32.76 -7.56
CA LEU A 131 1.41 31.32 -7.55
C LEU A 131 0.08 30.59 -7.66
N ALA A 132 0.03 29.62 -8.58
CA ALA A 132 -0.83 28.45 -8.47
C ALA A 132 -0.43 27.61 -7.23
N PRO A 133 -1.17 26.58 -6.81
CA PRO A 133 -0.79 25.77 -5.65
C PRO A 133 0.69 25.35 -5.70
N GLU A 134 1.41 25.67 -4.63
CA GLU A 134 2.82 25.31 -4.44
C GLU A 134 2.88 23.79 -4.22
N ILE A 135 3.32 23.04 -5.23
CA ILE A 135 3.53 21.59 -5.14
C ILE A 135 5.02 21.26 -5.16
N TYR A 136 5.41 20.27 -4.38
CA TYR A 136 6.76 19.71 -4.42
C TYR A 136 6.87 18.66 -5.52
N VAL A 137 8.10 18.42 -6.01
CA VAL A 137 8.34 17.30 -6.92
C VAL A 137 8.17 16.00 -6.14
N GLY A 138 7.16 15.22 -6.52
CA GLY A 138 6.81 13.96 -5.86
C GLY A 138 7.83 12.83 -6.09
N GLY A 139 7.40 11.60 -5.83
CA GLY A 139 8.20 10.41 -6.11
C GLY A 139 8.56 10.29 -7.59
N HIS A 140 9.81 9.91 -7.87
CA HIS A 140 10.29 9.68 -9.23
C HIS A 140 9.78 8.33 -9.74
N VAL A 141 9.17 8.31 -10.93
CA VAL A 141 8.63 7.09 -11.55
C VAL A 141 9.19 6.97 -12.97
N GLU A 142 9.90 5.88 -13.23
CA GLU A 142 10.47 5.57 -14.54
C GLU A 142 10.03 4.18 -15.02
N ALA A 143 9.73 4.08 -16.31
CA ALA A 143 9.52 2.81 -17.00
C ALA A 143 10.66 2.64 -18.01
N LEU A 144 11.73 1.95 -17.59
CA LEU A 144 12.95 1.79 -18.39
C LEU A 144 12.73 0.88 -19.60
N GLU A 145 12.04 -0.23 -19.40
CA GLU A 145 11.76 -1.22 -20.44
C GLU A 145 10.32 -1.71 -20.37
N ALA A 146 9.74 -1.99 -21.53
CA ALA A 146 8.43 -2.60 -21.68
C ALA A 146 8.56 -3.85 -22.55
N GLY A 147 7.93 -4.95 -22.15
CA GLY A 147 8.02 -6.22 -22.85
C GLY A 147 7.50 -7.39 -22.03
N VAL A 148 7.64 -8.60 -22.59
CA VAL A 148 7.29 -9.84 -21.91
C VAL A 148 8.57 -10.44 -21.33
N PHE A 149 8.75 -10.28 -20.03
CA PHE A 149 9.84 -10.93 -19.28
C PHE A 149 9.28 -12.16 -18.58
N ARG A 150 9.84 -13.34 -18.89
CA ARG A 150 9.47 -14.62 -18.29
C ARG A 150 10.72 -15.40 -17.94
N SER A 151 10.64 -16.21 -16.87
CA SER A 151 11.70 -17.13 -16.47
C SER A 151 12.12 -18.10 -17.58
N ASP A 152 11.18 -18.47 -18.45
CA ASP A 152 11.38 -19.49 -19.48
C ASP A 152 11.97 -18.91 -20.78
N ILE A 153 12.11 -17.59 -20.88
CA ILE A 153 12.59 -16.90 -22.09
C ILE A 153 13.96 -16.30 -21.77
N PRO A 154 15.02 -16.67 -22.51
CA PRO A 154 16.34 -16.10 -22.28
C PRO A 154 16.32 -14.61 -22.57
N THR A 155 16.94 -13.83 -21.69
CA THR A 155 17.08 -12.38 -21.78
C THR A 155 18.56 -12.05 -21.82
N ASN A 156 18.92 -11.09 -22.67
CA ASN A 156 20.31 -10.69 -22.84
C ASN A 156 20.66 -9.62 -21.82
N PHE A 157 21.57 -9.92 -20.91
CA PHE A 157 22.14 -9.01 -19.94
C PHE A 157 23.49 -8.50 -20.41
N LYS A 158 23.70 -7.19 -20.24
CA LYS A 158 24.99 -6.54 -20.42
C LYS A 158 25.43 -6.00 -19.07
N ILE A 159 26.26 -6.76 -18.38
CA ILE A 159 26.76 -6.43 -17.05
C ILE A 159 27.98 -5.52 -17.18
N VAL A 160 28.10 -4.54 -16.28
CA VAL A 160 29.29 -3.70 -16.16
C VAL A 160 30.26 -4.40 -15.19
N PRO A 161 31.42 -4.91 -15.65
CA PRO A 161 32.33 -5.69 -14.79
C PRO A 161 32.88 -4.88 -13.61
N ALA A 162 33.04 -3.56 -13.77
CA ALA A 162 33.46 -2.68 -12.68
C ALA A 162 32.46 -2.67 -11.50
N ALA A 163 31.16 -2.76 -11.78
CA ALA A 163 30.14 -2.82 -10.73
C ALA A 163 30.15 -4.18 -10.01
N ALA A 164 30.39 -5.27 -10.75
CA ALA A 164 30.53 -6.60 -10.16
C ALA A 164 31.77 -6.68 -9.25
N GLN A 165 32.89 -6.08 -9.63
CA GLN A 165 34.08 -6.02 -8.80
C GLN A 165 33.84 -5.23 -7.50
N GLN A 166 33.16 -4.08 -7.58
CA GLN A 166 32.79 -3.31 -6.40
C GLN A 166 31.95 -4.14 -5.40
N LEU A 167 31.01 -4.96 -5.90
CA LEU A 167 30.22 -5.84 -5.05
C LEU A 167 31.05 -6.95 -4.38
N ILE A 168 32.09 -7.46 -5.03
CA ILE A 168 33.01 -8.45 -4.45
C ILE A 168 33.84 -7.80 -3.33
N ASP A 169 34.33 -6.57 -3.56
CA ASP A 169 35.18 -5.85 -2.60
C ASP A 169 34.38 -5.45 -1.35
N GLU A 170 33.09 -5.11 -1.50
CA GLU A 170 32.21 -4.70 -0.40
C GLU A 170 31.50 -5.88 0.30
N LEU A 171 31.68 -7.11 -0.17
CA LEU A 171 30.92 -8.29 0.26
C LEU A 171 30.99 -8.53 1.78
N ASP A 172 32.17 -8.37 2.38
CA ASP A 172 32.36 -8.54 3.84
C ASP A 172 31.60 -7.50 4.67
N VAL A 173 31.54 -6.27 4.19
CA VAL A 173 30.82 -5.18 4.86
C VAL A 173 29.32 -5.42 4.79
N VAL A 174 28.83 -5.87 3.62
CA VAL A 174 27.42 -6.19 3.41
C VAL A 174 26.97 -7.36 4.29
N PHE A 175 27.78 -8.42 4.42
CA PHE A 175 27.45 -9.52 5.31
C PHE A 175 27.41 -9.10 6.78
N GLN A 176 28.38 -8.29 7.23
CA GLN A 176 28.37 -7.78 8.58
C GLN A 176 27.12 -6.94 8.86
N PHE A 177 26.71 -6.11 7.89
CA PHE A 177 25.47 -5.33 7.99
C PHE A 177 24.23 -6.24 8.05
N CYS A 178 24.12 -7.23 7.18
CA CYS A 178 22.99 -8.18 7.16
C CYS A 178 22.87 -8.95 8.49
N MET A 179 24.00 -9.31 9.09
CA MET A 179 24.02 -10.03 10.36
C MET A 179 23.58 -9.15 11.54
N VAL A 180 24.16 -7.95 11.64
CA VAL A 180 23.98 -7.07 12.80
C VAL A 180 22.68 -6.27 12.74
N GLU A 181 22.34 -5.70 11.58
CA GLU A 181 21.23 -4.75 11.44
C GLU A 181 19.96 -5.41 10.91
N GLU A 182 20.04 -6.35 9.97
CA GLU A 182 18.83 -7.00 9.40
C GLU A 182 18.38 -8.22 10.21
N SER A 183 19.32 -9.01 10.71
CA SER A 183 19.04 -10.27 11.41
C SER A 183 19.13 -10.15 12.93
N GLU A 184 19.63 -9.03 13.46
CA GLU A 184 19.95 -8.82 14.89
C GLU A 184 20.75 -10.01 15.51
N ALA A 185 21.50 -10.73 14.68
CA ALA A 185 22.20 -11.94 15.06
C ALA A 185 23.63 -11.60 15.47
N LYS A 186 24.15 -12.32 16.46
CA LYS A 186 25.57 -12.16 16.82
C LYS A 186 26.41 -12.85 15.76
N PRO A 187 27.56 -12.26 15.36
CA PRO A 187 28.46 -12.87 14.38
C PRO A 187 29.01 -14.23 14.85
N GLU A 188 28.95 -14.51 16.15
CA GLU A 188 29.39 -15.75 16.78
C GLU A 188 28.41 -16.92 16.55
N ASP A 189 27.13 -16.65 16.27
CA ASP A 189 26.11 -17.67 16.08
C ASP A 189 26.08 -18.24 14.65
N VAL A 190 26.87 -17.67 13.74
CA VAL A 190 26.88 -18.05 12.31
C VAL A 190 28.00 -19.03 12.01
N THR A 191 27.61 -20.24 11.62
CA THR A 191 28.52 -21.37 11.39
C THR A 191 28.93 -21.52 9.92
N ASN A 192 28.16 -20.97 8.98
CA ASN A 192 28.32 -21.16 7.53
C ASN A 192 28.81 -19.91 6.77
N TYR A 193 29.35 -18.92 7.47
CA TYR A 193 29.76 -17.63 6.89
C TYR A 193 30.70 -17.79 5.67
N ASN A 194 31.78 -18.55 5.85
CA ASN A 194 32.81 -18.72 4.82
C ASN A 194 32.30 -19.49 3.59
N GLU A 195 31.40 -20.46 3.80
CA GLU A 195 30.84 -21.26 2.71
C GLU A 195 29.91 -20.42 1.83
N VAL A 196 29.02 -19.65 2.44
CA VAL A 196 28.08 -18.76 1.73
C VAL A 196 28.83 -17.64 1.01
N LYS A 197 29.85 -17.06 1.65
CA LYS A 197 30.72 -16.05 1.03
C LYS A 197 31.39 -16.60 -0.22
N ALA A 198 31.96 -17.80 -0.17
CA ALA A 198 32.64 -18.41 -1.30
C ALA A 198 31.67 -18.72 -2.47
N VAL A 199 30.46 -19.18 -2.18
CA VAL A 199 29.44 -19.45 -3.22
C VAL A 199 29.05 -18.16 -3.96
N ILE A 200 28.82 -17.08 -3.21
CA ILE A 200 28.43 -15.78 -3.80
C ILE A 200 29.60 -15.14 -4.54
N GLN A 201 30.81 -15.21 -4.01
CA GLN A 201 32.01 -14.73 -4.69
C GLN A 201 32.21 -15.44 -6.04
N ASN A 202 32.13 -16.76 -6.09
CA ASN A 202 32.26 -17.52 -7.34
C ASN A 202 31.18 -17.15 -8.37
N ALA A 203 29.95 -16.89 -7.93
CA ALA A 203 28.86 -16.46 -8.82
C ALA A 203 29.12 -15.06 -9.40
N LEU A 204 29.63 -14.13 -8.59
CA LEU A 204 30.00 -12.77 -9.03
C LEU A 204 31.21 -12.76 -9.95
N GLU A 205 32.22 -13.60 -9.68
CA GLU A 205 33.38 -13.80 -10.56
C GLU A 205 32.94 -14.33 -11.93
N THR A 206 32.03 -15.32 -11.95
CA THR A 206 31.45 -15.84 -13.20
C THR A 206 30.72 -14.77 -14.02
N MET A 207 30.04 -13.83 -13.33
CA MET A 207 29.38 -12.68 -13.97
C MET A 207 30.37 -11.63 -14.48
N CYS A 208 31.51 -11.47 -13.81
CA CYS A 208 32.59 -10.57 -14.24
C CYS A 208 33.28 -11.09 -15.51
N ASP A 209 33.58 -12.40 -15.54
CA ASP A 209 34.25 -13.06 -16.67
C ASP A 209 33.38 -13.13 -17.93
N ASN A 210 32.05 -13.25 -17.77
CA ASN A 210 31.09 -13.30 -18.87
C ASN A 210 30.08 -12.13 -18.81
N PRO A 211 30.50 -10.90 -19.18
CA PRO A 211 29.67 -9.69 -19.04
C PRO A 211 28.50 -9.61 -20.04
N ARG A 212 28.42 -10.52 -21.02
CA ARG A 212 27.32 -10.62 -21.98
C ARG A 212 26.74 -12.03 -21.92
N ARG A 213 25.52 -12.18 -21.40
CA ARG A 213 24.85 -13.46 -21.23
C ARG A 213 23.37 -13.36 -21.54
#